data_AF-A0A0C2ZTX2-F1
#
_entry.id   AF-A0A0C2ZTX2-F1
#
_cell.length_a   1.000
_cell.length_b   1.000
_cell.length_c   1.000
_cell.angle_alpha   90.00
_cell.angle_beta   90.00
_cell.angle_gamma   90.00
#
_symmetry.space_group_name_H-M   'P 1'
#
loop_
_entity.id
_entity.type
_entity.pdbx_description
1 polymer ?
#
loop_
_entity_poly.entity_id
_entity_poly.type
_entity_poly.pdbx_seq_one_letter_code
_entity_poly.pdbx_strand_id
1 'polypeptide(L)'
;ETLQKYAVDLTALAEEGKTDPVIMRDNGICRVICILCRRARNNPVLFGGPGAGKTSIVEGLAQQIVNHDIPASILGHIFSLDMGALMADAKYNFCDGEYEDHI
;
A
#
# COMPACT_ATOMS: atom_id res chain seq x y z
N GLU A 1 16.27 3.21 3.91
CA GLU A 1 15.97 4.62 4.25
C GLU A 1 14.95 5.27 3.30
N THR A 2 15.04 5.05 2.00
CA THR A 2 14.19 5.70 0.98
C THR A 2 12.70 5.35 1.10
N LEU A 3 12.35 4.10 1.41
CA LEU A 3 10.96 3.65 1.44
C LEU A 3 10.12 4.36 2.52
N GLN A 4 10.70 4.62 3.69
CA GLN A 4 10.01 5.32 4.79
C GLN A 4 9.72 6.80 4.47
N LYS A 5 10.47 7.41 3.54
CA LYS A 5 10.22 8.81 3.14
C LYS A 5 9.01 8.95 2.22
N TYR A 6 8.70 7.92 1.43
CA TYR A 6 7.68 8.00 0.38
C TYR A 6 6.52 7.01 0.56
N ALA A 7 6.59 6.12 1.55
CA ALA A 7 5.57 5.14 1.81
C ALA A 7 5.19 5.08 3.30
N VAL A 8 3.92 4.81 3.53
CA VAL A 8 3.33 4.62 4.86
C VAL A 8 3.10 3.13 5.08
N ASP A 9 3.61 2.59 6.20
CA ASP A 9 3.38 1.20 6.57
C ASP A 9 1.96 1.04 7.15
N LEU A 10 1.06 0.44 6.38
CA LEU A 10 -0.31 0.18 6.81
C LEU A 10 -0.39 -0.99 7.78
N THR A 11 0.54 -1.95 7.71
CA THR A 11 0.60 -3.07 8.65
C THR A 11 0.98 -2.58 10.03
N ALA A 12 2.01 -1.73 10.14
CA ALA A 12 2.39 -1.12 11.41
C ALA A 12 1.25 -0.28 12.02
N LEU A 13 0.54 0.51 11.19
CA LEU A 13 -0.63 1.27 11.66
C LEU A 13 -1.77 0.37 12.16
N ALA A 14 -1.97 -0.79 11.54
CA ALA A 14 -2.93 -1.78 11.99
C ALA A 14 -2.48 -2.47 13.31
N GLU A 15 -1.18 -2.77 13.47
CA GLU A 15 -0.61 -3.27 14.73
C GLU A 15 -0.79 -2.28 15.88
N GLU A 16 -0.63 -0.99 15.61
CA GLU A 16 -0.85 0.09 16.58
C GLU A 16 -2.34 0.37 16.85
N GLY A 17 -3.26 -0.28 16.13
CA GLY A 17 -4.71 -0.07 16.27
C GLY A 17 -5.20 1.29 15.78
N LYS A 18 -4.42 1.98 14.94
CA LYS A 18 -4.75 3.31 14.39
C LYS A 18 -5.66 3.26 13.16
N THR A 19 -5.81 2.09 12.55
CA THR A 19 -6.73 1.87 11.43
C THR A 19 -8.14 1.54 11.93
N ASP A 20 -9.16 2.15 11.34
CA ASP A 20 -10.55 1.80 11.66
C ASP A 20 -10.85 0.32 11.35
N PRO A 21 -11.62 -0.38 12.21
CA PRO A 21 -11.98 -1.77 11.96
C PRO A 21 -12.82 -1.89 10.69
N VAL A 22 -12.39 -2.74 9.76
CA VAL A 22 -13.06 -2.88 8.47
C VAL A 22 -14.14 -3.95 8.57
N ILE A 23 -15.40 -3.53 8.47
CA ILE A 23 -16.57 -4.41 8.56
C ILE A 23 -17.20 -4.57 7.17
N MET A 24 -17.70 -5.79 6.87
CA MET A 24 -18.51 -6.09 5.68
C MET A 24 -17.77 -6.04 4.34
N ARG A 25 -16.43 -6.12 4.35
CA ARG A 25 -15.58 -6.12 3.13
C ARG A 25 -14.84 -7.43 2.89
N ASP A 26 -15.23 -8.48 3.59
CA ASP A 26 -14.59 -9.81 3.57
C ASP A 26 -14.46 -10.39 2.15
N ASN A 27 -15.49 -10.28 1.32
CA ASN A 27 -15.44 -10.79 -0.06
C ASN A 27 -14.39 -10.05 -0.92
N GLY A 28 -14.24 -8.74 -0.71
CA GLY A 28 -13.22 -7.94 -1.41
C GLY A 28 -11.82 -8.34 -0.96
N ILE A 29 -11.61 -8.47 0.35
CA ILE A 29 -10.33 -8.84 0.95
C ILE A 29 -9.93 -10.27 0.53
N CYS A 30 -10.84 -11.24 0.65
CA CYS A 30 -10.62 -12.62 0.21
C CYS A 30 -10.28 -12.70 -1.29
N ARG A 31 -10.91 -11.88 -2.13
CA ARG A 31 -10.58 -11.83 -3.57
C ARG A 31 -9.16 -11.29 -3.79
N VAL A 32 -8.76 -10.25 -3.07
CA VAL A 32 -7.40 -9.69 -3.15
C VAL A 32 -6.37 -10.74 -2.72
N ILE A 33 -6.58 -11.41 -1.59
CA ILE A 33 -5.73 -12.52 -1.11
C ILE A 33 -5.62 -13.62 -2.18
N CYS A 34 -6.75 -14.04 -2.75
CA CYS A 34 -6.78 -15.06 -3.79
C CYS A 34 -5.97 -14.66 -5.03
N ILE A 35 -5.97 -13.37 -5.41
CA ILE A 35 -5.15 -12.87 -6.53
C ILE A 35 -3.67 -12.85 -6.16
N LEU A 36 -3.30 -12.39 -4.96
CA LEU A 36 -1.91 -12.32 -4.50
C LEU A 36 -1.26 -13.71 -4.42
N CYS A 37 -2.03 -14.74 -4.06
CA CYS A 37 -1.57 -16.13 -3.99
C CYS A 37 -1.35 -16.80 -5.36
N ARG A 38 -1.64 -16.13 -6.50
CA ARG A 38 -1.46 -16.72 -7.83
C ARG A 38 0.01 -16.77 -8.23
N ARG A 39 0.39 -17.77 -9.01
CA ARG A 39 1.74 -17.89 -9.60
C ARG A 39 2.05 -16.83 -10.66
N ALA A 40 1.03 -16.30 -11.34
CA ALA A 40 1.17 -15.31 -12.40
C ALA A 40 0.01 -14.31 -12.36
N ARG A 41 0.28 -13.04 -12.74
CA ARG A 41 -0.67 -11.91 -12.65
C ARG A 41 -1.27 -11.78 -11.25
N ASN A 42 -0.39 -11.71 -10.25
CA ASN A 42 -0.71 -11.60 -8.83
C ASN A 42 -0.88 -10.16 -8.35
N ASN A 43 -0.96 -9.18 -9.25
CA ASN A 43 -1.13 -7.77 -8.92
C ASN A 43 -2.62 -7.39 -8.99
N PRO A 44 -3.34 -7.35 -7.86
CA PRO A 44 -4.75 -6.96 -7.83
C PRO A 44 -4.90 -5.46 -8.11
N VAL A 45 -5.95 -5.09 -8.85
CA VAL A 45 -6.32 -3.69 -9.07
C VAL A 45 -7.76 -3.49 -8.64
N LEU A 46 -7.99 -2.53 -7.73
CA LEU A 46 -9.31 -2.24 -7.17
C LEU A 46 -10.01 -1.14 -8.00
N PHE A 47 -11.06 -1.54 -8.72
CA PHE A 47 -11.90 -0.63 -9.52
C PHE A 47 -13.18 -0.26 -8.79
N GLY A 48 -13.75 0.91 -9.10
CA GLY A 48 -14.91 1.49 -8.42
C GLY A 48 -14.91 3.01 -8.45
N GLY A 49 -16.07 3.62 -8.23
CA GLY A 49 -16.24 5.08 -8.16
C GLY A 49 -15.61 5.71 -6.91
N PRO A 50 -15.59 7.05 -6.82
CA PRO A 50 -15.13 7.76 -5.63
C PRO A 50 -15.99 7.37 -4.41
N GLY A 51 -15.37 7.20 -3.25
CA GLY A 51 -16.08 6.79 -2.02
C GLY A 51 -16.48 5.31 -1.95
N ALA A 52 -16.12 4.47 -2.92
CA ALA A 52 -16.46 3.04 -2.91
C ALA A 52 -15.77 2.22 -1.80
N GLY A 53 -14.88 2.82 -1.01
CA GLY A 53 -14.16 2.15 0.08
C GLY A 53 -13.00 1.27 -0.40
N LYS A 54 -12.30 1.67 -1.46
CA LYS A 54 -11.14 0.92 -1.97
C LYS A 54 -10.01 0.84 -0.95
N THR A 55 -9.77 1.95 -0.26
CA THR A 55 -8.77 2.05 0.81
C THR A 55 -9.10 1.10 1.95
N SER A 56 -10.38 1.01 2.33
CA SER A 56 -10.84 0.12 3.40
C SER A 56 -10.58 -1.36 3.10
N ILE A 57 -10.56 -1.77 1.83
CA ILE A 57 -10.18 -3.16 1.47
C ILE A 57 -8.70 -3.41 1.78
N VAL A 58 -7.83 -2.43 1.53
CA VAL A 58 -6.38 -2.53 1.80
C VAL A 58 -6.10 -2.47 3.30
N GLU A 59 -6.79 -1.60 4.04
CA GLU A 59 -6.70 -1.52 5.50
C GLU A 59 -7.18 -2.82 6.16
N GLY A 60 -8.29 -3.40 5.68
CA GLY A 60 -8.78 -4.70 6.15
C GLY A 60 -7.82 -5.85 5.85
N LEU A 61 -7.12 -5.80 4.71
CA LEU A 61 -6.05 -6.75 4.40
C LEU A 61 -4.88 -6.61 5.38
N ALA A 62 -4.49 -5.37 5.73
CA ALA A 62 -3.44 -5.12 6.72
C ALA A 62 -3.84 -5.69 8.10
N GLN A 63 -5.10 -5.53 8.51
CA GLN A 63 -5.62 -6.13 9.75
C GLN A 63 -5.56 -7.66 9.73
N GLN A 64 -5.93 -8.31 8.62
CA GLN A 64 -5.83 -9.76 8.51
C GLN A 64 -4.39 -10.28 8.55
N ILE A 65 -3.44 -9.53 7.99
CA ILE A 65 -2.01 -9.83 8.09
C ILE A 65 -1.56 -9.82 9.56
N VAL A 66 -1.92 -8.78 10.31
CA VAL A 66 -1.56 -8.63 11.74
C VAL A 66 -2.19 -9.74 12.58
N ASN A 67 -3.44 -10.11 12.28
CA ASN A 67 -4.14 -11.20 12.96
C ASN A 67 -3.67 -12.60 12.52
N HIS A 68 -2.73 -12.69 11.58
CA HIS A 68 -2.29 -13.94 10.96
C HIS A 68 -3.42 -14.78 10.32
N ASP A 69 -4.52 -14.13 9.91
CA ASP A 69 -5.68 -14.74 9.24
C ASP A 69 -5.49 -14.80 7.71
N ILE A 70 -4.29 -15.15 7.26
CA ILE A 70 -3.91 -15.21 5.84
C ILE A 70 -2.99 -16.40 5.55
N PRO A 71 -2.92 -16.86 4.28
CA PRO A 71 -1.96 -17.89 3.90
C PRO A 71 -0.52 -17.44 4.13
N ALA A 72 0.31 -18.33 4.69
CA ALA A 72 1.73 -18.04 4.97
C ALA A 72 2.53 -17.57 3.73
N SER A 73 2.07 -17.91 2.52
CA SER A 73 2.70 -17.49 1.26
C SER A 73 2.65 -15.98 1.01
N ILE A 74 1.76 -15.24 1.67
CA ILE A 74 1.59 -13.79 1.48
C ILE A 74 1.80 -13.00 2.78
N LEU A 75 2.44 -13.63 3.77
CA LEU A 75 2.74 -13.00 5.05
C LEU A 75 3.87 -11.97 4.83
N GLY A 76 3.60 -10.72 5.20
CA GLY A 76 4.50 -9.60 4.94
C GLY A 76 3.88 -8.26 5.33
N HIS A 77 4.49 -7.15 4.91
CA HIS A 77 4.04 -5.79 5.23
C HIS A 77 3.38 -5.11 4.02
N ILE A 78 2.34 -4.32 4.27
CA ILE A 78 1.68 -3.49 3.27
C ILE A 78 2.17 -2.06 3.41
N PHE A 79 2.75 -1.55 2.33
CA PHE A 79 3.13 -0.15 2.23
C PHE A 79 2.21 0.58 1.26
N SER A 80 1.66 1.71 1.68
CA SER A 80 0.97 2.67 0.83
C SER A 80 1.99 3.65 0.26
N LEU A 81 2.13 3.69 -1.06
CA LEU A 81 3.08 4.57 -1.74
C LEU A 81 2.40 5.89 -2.12
N ASP A 82 2.98 7.02 -1.69
CA ASP A 82 2.53 8.33 -2.13
C ASP A 82 3.28 8.76 -3.40
N MET A 83 2.57 8.71 -4.54
CA MET A 83 3.17 9.12 -5.81
C MET A 83 3.36 10.63 -5.92
N GLY A 84 2.63 11.44 -5.14
CA GLY A 84 2.77 12.90 -5.14
C GLY A 84 4.14 13.34 -4.60
N ALA A 85 4.54 12.78 -3.46
CA ALA A 85 5.84 12.99 -2.84
C ALA A 85 6.98 12.52 -3.75
N LEU A 86 6.83 11.35 -4.39
CA LEU A 86 7.81 10.84 -5.35
C LEU A 86 7.97 11.77 -6.57
N MET A 87 6.87 12.27 -7.13
CA MET A 87 6.91 13.16 -8.29
C MET A 87 7.47 14.55 -7.95
N ALA A 88 7.17 15.07 -6.76
CA ALA A 88 7.67 16.36 -6.30
C ALA A 88 9.20 16.33 -6.12
N ASP A 89 9.70 15.27 -5.49
CA ASP A 89 11.14 15.05 -5.31
C ASP A 89 11.85 14.79 -6.65
N ALA A 90 11.25 13.97 -7.53
CA ALA A 90 11.81 13.74 -8.86
C ALA A 90 11.89 15.04 -9.68
N LYS A 91 10.90 15.92 -9.61
CA LYS A 91 10.95 17.23 -10.30
C LYS A 91 12.03 18.15 -9.71
N TYR A 92 12.21 18.16 -8.39
CA TYR A 92 13.27 18.96 -7.77
C TYR A 92 14.66 18.51 -8.24
N ASN A 93 14.87 17.19 -8.35
CA ASN A 93 16.15 16.63 -8.82
C ASN A 93 16.35 16.70 -10.35
N PHE A 94 15.31 16.93 -11.16
CA PHE A 94 15.39 16.89 -12.63
C PHE A 94 15.06 18.21 -13.36
N CYS A 95 14.37 19.16 -12.72
CA CYS A 95 13.86 20.35 -13.41
C CYS A 95 14.41 21.69 -12.90
N ASP A 96 15.06 21.76 -11.75
CA ASP A 96 15.84 22.93 -11.34
C ASP A 96 17.33 22.58 -11.44
N GLY A 97 18.05 23.36 -12.24
CA GLY A 97 19.40 23.06 -12.66
C GLY A 97 20.39 23.03 -11.50
N GLU A 98 21.02 21.88 -11.30
CA GLU A 98 22.38 21.80 -10.78
C GLU A 98 23.30 21.32 -11.89
N TYR A 99 23.67 22.27 -12.76
CA TYR A 99 24.83 22.16 -13.67
C TYR A 99 25.85 23.28 -13.42
N GLU A 100 25.84 23.93 -12.24
CA GLU A 100 26.69 25.10 -11.98
C GLU A 100 27.46 25.12 -10.65
N ASP A 101 27.74 23.99 -9.99
CA ASP A 101 28.59 24.05 -8.78
C ASP A 101 29.68 22.97 -8.63
N HIS A 102 30.07 22.29 -9.71
CA HIS A 102 31.32 21.51 -9.75
C HIS A 102 32.04 21.61 -11.11
N ILE A 103 32.77 22.71 -11.33
CA ILE A 103 33.95 22.79 -12.22
C ILE A 103 35.14 23.26 -11.38
#